data_AF-A0A855X746-F1
#
_entry.id   AF-A0A855X746-F1
#
_cell.length_a   1.000
_cell.length_b   1.000
_cell.length_c   1.000
_cell.angle_alpha   90.00
_cell.angle_beta   90.00
_cell.angle_gamma   90.00
#
_symmetry.space_group_name_H-M   'P 1'
#
loop_
_entity.id
_entity.type
_entity.pdbx_description
1 polymer ?
#
loop_
_entity_poly.entity_id
_entity_poly.type
_entity_poly.pdbx_seq_one_letter_code
_entity_poly.pdbx_strand_id
1 'polypeptide(L)'
;MRKVWLLIPLGLLFAVTAHADFIGTVNKGNEAYRKKDYKTALDMYHSAETDRPESPELKYNIAGAQYQRGSFKDAIEQYQGAIKTTDVGLEAQAQYNLGSTYYRMKDYQNAIQSYQEALKLNPRDMDAKFNLELARKMLKEQMSQQQNNQQQQQDKQQKQQQQQQQQNQQNQQNKDQQDQQ
;
A
#
# COMPACT_ATOMS: atom_id res chain seq x y z
N MET A 1 -38.34 31.95 58.70
CA MET A 1 -38.53 32.18 57.25
C MET A 1 -37.20 31.89 56.55
N ARG A 2 -37.10 30.77 55.83
CA ARG A 2 -35.85 30.30 55.18
C ARG A 2 -35.73 30.93 53.80
N LYS A 3 -34.61 31.62 53.51
CA LYS A 3 -34.29 32.13 52.18
C LYS A 3 -33.80 30.97 51.31
N VAL A 4 -34.54 30.63 50.26
CA VAL A 4 -34.16 29.63 49.24
C VAL A 4 -33.28 30.34 48.21
N TRP A 5 -32.04 29.90 48.05
CA TRP A 5 -31.18 30.31 46.95
C TRP A 5 -31.49 29.43 45.74
N LEU A 6 -31.97 30.04 44.65
CA LEU A 6 -32.08 29.40 43.35
C LEU A 6 -30.68 29.33 42.72
N LEU A 7 -30.04 28.16 42.81
CA LEU A 7 -28.91 27.81 41.97
C LEU A 7 -29.45 27.38 40.60
N ILE A 8 -29.20 28.19 39.57
CA ILE A 8 -29.41 27.77 38.18
C ILE A 8 -28.18 26.92 37.80
N PRO A 9 -28.35 25.66 37.38
CA PRO A 9 -27.22 24.89 36.85
C PRO A 9 -26.84 25.47 35.49
N LEU A 10 -25.68 26.13 35.43
CA LEU A 10 -25.00 26.49 34.19
C LEU A 10 -24.42 25.21 33.59
N GLY A 11 -25.24 24.45 32.89
CA GLY A 11 -24.82 23.24 32.20
C GLY A 11 -25.52 23.16 30.86
N LEU A 12 -24.81 23.52 29.79
CA LEU A 12 -24.95 23.05 28.40
C LEU A 12 -24.27 24.05 27.46
N LEU A 13 -22.95 23.94 27.24
CA LEU A 13 -22.27 24.49 26.06
C LEU A 13 -20.80 24.00 25.98
N PHE A 14 -20.59 22.69 25.82
CA PHE A 14 -19.26 22.17 25.46
C PHE A 14 -19.26 21.15 24.31
N ALA A 15 -20.39 20.92 23.64
CA ALA A 15 -20.43 19.95 22.53
C ALA A 15 -20.16 20.57 21.13
N VAL A 16 -20.10 21.91 21.01
CA VAL A 16 -19.96 22.59 19.71
C VAL A 16 -18.49 22.85 19.33
N THR A 17 -17.54 22.76 20.27
CA THR A 17 -16.14 23.13 20.03
C THR A 17 -15.33 22.07 19.29
N ALA A 18 -15.60 20.77 19.48
CA ALA A 18 -14.82 19.70 18.85
C ALA A 18 -15.08 19.53 17.34
N HIS A 19 -16.30 19.83 16.87
CA HIS A 19 -16.66 19.68 15.45
C HIS A 19 -15.98 20.71 14.54
N ALA A 20 -15.82 21.95 15.04
CA ALA A 20 -15.17 23.02 14.29
C ALA A 20 -13.65 22.82 14.17
N ASP A 21 -13.02 22.25 15.21
CA ASP A 21 -11.59 22.00 15.22
C ASP A 21 -11.19 20.87 14.27
N PHE A 22 -11.96 19.78 14.23
CA PHE A 22 -11.73 18.66 13.29
C PHE A 22 -11.76 19.12 11.82
N ILE A 23 -12.88 19.71 11.37
CA ILE A 23 -13.04 20.10 9.96
C ILE A 23 -12.03 21.18 9.58
N GLY A 24 -11.78 22.15 10.48
CA GLY A 24 -10.77 23.18 10.27
C GLY A 24 -9.36 22.59 10.11
N THR A 25 -9.01 21.61 10.95
CA THR A 25 -7.70 20.96 10.93
C THR A 25 -7.52 20.08 9.69
N VAL A 26 -8.53 19.29 9.31
CA VAL A 26 -8.51 18.53 8.04
C VAL A 26 -8.35 19.48 6.84
N ASN A 27 -9.03 20.63 6.84
CA ASN A 27 -8.89 21.61 5.76
C ASN A 27 -7.49 22.21 5.66
N LYS A 28 -6.84 22.50 6.79
CA LYS A 28 -5.42 22.92 6.82
C LYS A 28 -4.51 21.81 6.28
N GLY A 29 -4.76 20.56 6.65
CA GLY A 29 -4.05 19.41 6.10
C GLY A 29 -4.21 19.29 4.59
N ASN A 30 -5.44 19.44 4.08
CA ASN A 30 -5.75 19.44 2.65
C ASN A 30 -5.05 20.60 1.91
N GLU A 31 -4.97 21.78 2.52
CA GLU A 31 -4.24 22.92 1.96
C GLU A 31 -2.73 22.65 1.88
N ALA A 32 -2.13 22.13 2.95
CA ALA A 32 -0.72 21.74 2.96
C ALA A 32 -0.44 20.65 1.90
N TYR A 33 -1.33 19.66 1.77
CA TYR A 33 -1.24 18.62 0.74
C TYR A 33 -1.24 19.21 -0.68
N ARG A 34 -2.13 20.17 -0.98
CA ARG A 34 -2.16 20.87 -2.28
C ARG A 34 -0.87 21.65 -2.55
N LYS A 35 -0.24 22.19 -1.51
CA LYS A 35 1.08 22.84 -1.59
C LYS A 35 2.25 21.85 -1.66
N LYS A 36 1.97 20.55 -1.70
CA LYS A 36 2.94 19.44 -1.63
C LYS A 36 3.78 19.41 -0.35
N ASP A 37 3.34 20.13 0.69
CA ASP A 37 3.90 20.03 2.02
C ASP A 37 3.25 18.85 2.76
N TYR A 38 3.66 17.65 2.37
CA TYR A 38 3.09 16.40 2.89
C TYR A 38 3.43 16.16 4.36
N LYS A 39 4.50 16.77 4.87
CA LYS A 39 4.85 16.69 6.29
C LYS A 39 3.81 17.44 7.11
N THR A 40 3.58 18.72 6.80
CA THR A 40 2.56 19.52 7.49
C THR A 40 1.16 18.94 7.28
N ALA A 41 0.85 18.40 6.09
CA ALA A 41 -0.42 17.72 5.85
C ALA A 41 -0.66 16.57 6.83
N LEU A 42 0.34 15.70 7.01
CA LEU A 42 0.26 14.58 7.96
C LEU A 42 0.19 15.05 9.41
N ASP A 43 0.96 16.07 9.80
CA ASP A 43 0.90 16.64 11.15
C ASP A 43 -0.54 17.11 11.47
N MET A 44 -1.20 17.79 10.52
CA MET A 44 -2.60 18.21 10.67
C MET A 44 -3.56 17.01 10.67
N TYR A 45 -3.40 16.05 9.76
CA TYR A 45 -4.30 14.90 9.71
C TYR A 45 -4.21 14.02 10.97
N HIS A 46 -3.01 13.75 11.49
CA HIS A 46 -2.85 13.01 12.74
C HIS A 46 -3.39 13.78 13.95
N SER A 47 -3.30 15.11 13.94
CA SER A 47 -3.98 15.93 14.94
C SER A 47 -5.50 15.82 14.85
N ALA A 48 -6.07 15.69 13.64
CA ALA A 48 -7.51 15.47 13.48
C ALA A 48 -7.94 14.02 13.82
N GLU A 49 -7.01 13.07 13.67
CA GLU A 49 -7.24 11.64 13.94
C GLU A 49 -7.53 11.37 15.42
N THR A 50 -7.03 12.21 16.34
CA THR A 50 -7.33 12.08 17.78
C THR A 50 -8.81 12.22 18.09
N ASP A 51 -9.54 13.01 17.30
CA ASP A 51 -10.97 13.26 17.50
C ASP A 51 -11.84 12.20 16.84
N ARG A 52 -11.42 11.73 15.65
CA ARG A 52 -12.18 10.79 14.81
C ARG A 52 -11.26 9.74 14.17
N PRO A 53 -10.73 8.79 14.97
CA PRO A 53 -9.73 7.84 14.50
C PRO A 53 -10.26 6.86 13.43
N GLU A 54 -11.58 6.72 13.32
CA GLU A 54 -12.22 5.80 12.37
C GLU A 54 -12.82 6.50 11.13
N SER A 55 -12.57 7.80 10.91
CA SER A 55 -13.08 8.50 9.72
C SER A 55 -12.42 7.95 8.44
N PRO A 56 -13.19 7.33 7.53
CA PRO A 56 -12.63 6.80 6.29
C PRO A 56 -12.07 7.88 5.38
N GLU A 57 -12.68 9.07 5.36
CA GLU A 57 -12.21 10.23 4.59
C GLU A 57 -10.85 10.72 5.10
N LEU A 58 -10.66 10.75 6.42
CA LEU A 58 -9.39 11.13 7.02
C LEU A 58 -8.31 10.09 6.70
N LYS A 59 -8.62 8.80 6.85
CA LYS A 59 -7.70 7.71 6.48
C LYS A 59 -7.30 7.79 5.00
N TYR A 60 -8.24 8.09 4.10
CA TYR A 60 -7.95 8.32 2.68
C TYR A 60 -6.97 9.48 2.44
N ASN A 61 -7.15 10.60 3.16
CA ASN A 61 -6.26 11.76 3.06
C ASN A 61 -4.86 11.50 3.61
N ILE A 62 -4.75 10.81 4.75
CA ILE A 62 -3.48 10.37 5.34
C ILE A 62 -2.76 9.45 4.34
N ALA A 63 -3.47 8.46 3.80
CA ALA A 63 -2.91 7.53 2.82
C ALA A 63 -2.37 8.25 1.58
N GLY A 64 -3.11 9.23 1.06
CA GLY A 64 -2.66 10.07 -0.05
C GLY A 64 -1.36 10.80 0.27
N ALA A 65 -1.26 11.43 1.44
CA ALA A 65 -0.05 12.12 1.86
C ALA A 65 1.15 11.17 2.05
N GLN A 66 0.93 9.99 2.63
CA GLN A 66 1.96 8.95 2.77
C GLN A 66 2.43 8.42 1.41
N TYR A 67 1.51 8.18 0.48
CA TYR A 67 1.83 7.78 -0.90
C TYR A 67 2.74 8.80 -1.58
N GLN A 68 2.42 10.10 -1.47
CA GLN A 68 3.23 11.15 -2.07
C GLN A 68 4.64 11.26 -1.46
N ARG A 69 4.79 10.90 -0.17
CA ARG A 69 6.11 10.79 0.49
C ARG A 69 6.89 9.52 0.13
N GLY A 70 6.28 8.58 -0.59
CA GLY A 70 6.87 7.28 -0.89
C GLY A 70 6.76 6.26 0.25
N SER A 71 6.06 6.59 1.33
CA SER A 71 5.75 5.68 2.44
C SER A 71 4.61 4.74 2.05
N PHE A 72 4.85 3.87 1.08
CA PHE A 72 3.80 3.05 0.46
C PHE A 72 3.16 2.02 1.40
N LYS A 73 3.92 1.46 2.35
CA LYS A 73 3.39 0.50 3.33
C LYS A 73 2.36 1.16 4.25
N ASP A 74 2.70 2.33 4.77
CA ASP A 74 1.80 3.09 5.63
C ASP A 74 0.55 3.50 4.83
N ALA A 75 0.75 3.95 3.58
CA ALA A 75 -0.35 4.33 2.70
C ALA A 75 -1.32 3.17 2.44
N ILE A 76 -0.81 1.94 2.29
CA ILE A 76 -1.65 0.74 2.15
C ILE A 76 -2.53 0.54 3.38
N GLU A 77 -1.96 0.60 4.59
CA GLU A 77 -2.71 0.43 5.84
C GLU A 77 -3.84 1.46 5.95
N GLN A 78 -3.55 2.71 5.62
CA GLN A 78 -4.50 3.80 5.70
C GLN A 78 -5.60 3.69 4.61
N TYR A 79 -5.25 3.32 3.38
CA TYR A 79 -6.25 3.03 2.35
C TYR A 79 -7.12 1.81 2.70
N GLN A 80 -6.55 0.75 3.30
CA GLN A 80 -7.32 -0.39 3.81
C GLN A 80 -8.29 0.01 4.93
N GLY A 81 -7.95 1.04 5.72
CA GLY A 81 -8.88 1.66 6.65
C GLY A 81 -9.99 2.44 5.93
N ALA A 82 -9.65 3.21 4.89
CA ALA A 82 -10.59 4.03 4.14
C ALA A 82 -11.65 3.22 3.37
N ILE A 83 -11.32 2.04 2.87
CA ILE A 83 -12.28 1.17 2.16
C ILE A 83 -13.37 0.58 3.07
N LYS A 84 -13.28 0.76 4.41
CA LYS A 84 -14.34 0.35 5.35
C LYS A 84 -15.52 1.33 5.38
N THR A 85 -15.54 2.31 4.49
CA THR A 85 -16.63 3.27 4.32
C THR A 85 -17.90 2.62 3.77
N THR A 86 -19.04 3.28 3.96
CA THR A 86 -20.29 2.97 3.26
C THR A 86 -20.51 3.85 2.02
N ASP A 87 -19.66 4.87 1.82
CA ASP A 87 -19.69 5.70 0.61
C ASP A 87 -18.99 4.96 -0.53
N VAL A 88 -19.78 4.46 -1.47
CA VAL A 88 -19.33 3.72 -2.66
C VAL A 88 -18.35 4.52 -3.51
N GLY A 89 -18.51 5.85 -3.59
CA GLY A 89 -17.61 6.72 -4.35
C GLY A 89 -16.24 6.82 -3.71
N LEU A 90 -16.20 7.03 -2.40
CA LEU A 90 -14.95 7.03 -1.64
C LEU A 90 -14.28 5.65 -1.66
N GLU A 91 -15.05 4.58 -1.50
CA GLU A 91 -14.53 3.20 -1.55
C GLU A 91 -13.88 2.93 -2.91
N ALA A 92 -14.52 3.31 -4.01
CA ALA A 92 -13.96 3.16 -5.36
C ALA A 92 -12.63 3.91 -5.52
N GLN A 93 -12.56 5.16 -5.05
CA GLN A 93 -11.35 5.97 -5.09
C GLN A 93 -10.23 5.39 -4.21
N ALA A 94 -10.58 4.92 -3.01
CA ALA A 94 -9.63 4.29 -2.10
C ALA A 94 -9.07 2.99 -2.67
N GLN A 95 -9.91 2.13 -3.26
CA GLN A 95 -9.48 0.91 -3.95
C GLN A 95 -8.57 1.23 -5.15
N TYR A 96 -8.90 2.23 -5.95
CA TYR A 96 -8.04 2.65 -7.07
C TYR A 96 -6.65 3.11 -6.59
N ASN A 97 -6.59 3.94 -5.55
CA ASN A 97 -5.32 4.43 -5.03
C ASN A 97 -4.53 3.35 -4.28
N LEU A 98 -5.23 2.42 -3.60
CA LEU A 98 -4.62 1.24 -3.01
C LEU A 98 -3.95 0.37 -4.09
N GLY A 99 -4.64 0.14 -5.22
CA GLY A 99 -4.07 -0.56 -6.37
C GLY A 99 -2.83 0.14 -6.93
N SER A 100 -2.88 1.47 -7.04
CA SER A 100 -1.73 2.28 -7.46
C SER A 100 -0.56 2.21 -6.48
N THR A 101 -0.85 2.10 -5.18
CA THR A 101 0.17 1.95 -4.14
C THR A 101 0.84 0.59 -4.21
N TYR A 102 0.07 -0.49 -4.35
CA TYR A 102 0.61 -1.84 -4.58
C TYR A 102 1.44 -1.91 -5.87
N TYR A 103 0.97 -1.26 -6.95
CA TYR A 103 1.70 -1.20 -8.21
C TYR A 103 3.08 -0.55 -8.03
N ARG A 104 3.18 0.55 -7.28
CA ARG A 104 4.47 1.22 -6.98
C ARG A 104 5.41 0.33 -6.16
N MET A 105 4.86 -0.55 -5.33
CA MET A 105 5.63 -1.56 -4.60
C MET A 105 5.98 -2.80 -5.44
N LYS A 106 5.59 -2.84 -6.72
CA LYS A 106 5.69 -4.00 -7.62
C LYS A 106 4.91 -5.22 -7.13
N ASP A 107 3.96 -5.02 -6.22
CA ASP A 107 3.01 -6.03 -5.81
C ASP A 107 1.83 -6.04 -6.80
N TYR A 108 2.12 -6.51 -8.01
CA TYR A 108 1.17 -6.42 -9.12
C TYR A 108 -0.07 -7.31 -8.89
N GLN A 109 0.02 -8.35 -8.07
CA GLN A 109 -1.12 -9.21 -7.75
C GLN A 109 -2.17 -8.44 -6.93
N ASN A 110 -1.75 -7.81 -5.83
CA ASN A 110 -2.65 -7.01 -5.01
C ASN A 110 -3.12 -5.75 -5.76
N ALA A 111 -2.26 -5.16 -6.61
CA ALA A 111 -2.66 -4.05 -7.47
C ALA A 111 -3.84 -4.41 -8.38
N ILE A 112 -3.77 -5.57 -9.05
CA ILE A 112 -4.84 -6.10 -9.92
C ILE A 112 -6.14 -6.25 -9.13
N GLN A 113 -6.10 -6.85 -7.94
CA GLN A 113 -7.28 -7.05 -7.11
C GLN A 113 -7.95 -5.72 -6.75
N SER A 114 -7.18 -4.76 -6.24
CA SER A 114 -7.72 -3.44 -5.86
C SER A 114 -8.29 -2.67 -7.06
N TYR A 115 -7.63 -2.70 -8.23
CA TYR A 115 -8.19 -2.10 -9.44
C TYR A 115 -9.48 -2.79 -9.90
N GLN A 116 -9.57 -4.12 -9.77
CA GLN A 116 -10.80 -4.84 -10.08
C GLN A 116 -11.94 -4.45 -9.14
N GLU A 117 -11.69 -4.33 -7.83
CA GLU A 117 -12.71 -3.85 -6.88
C GLU A 117 -13.14 -2.41 -7.20
N ALA A 118 -12.20 -1.51 -7.48
CA ALA A 118 -12.51 -0.15 -7.93
C ALA A 118 -13.42 -0.14 -9.17
N LEU A 119 -13.17 -1.01 -10.15
CA LEU A 119 -13.97 -1.13 -11.37
C LEU A 119 -15.33 -1.81 -11.16
N LYS A 120 -15.50 -2.64 -10.12
CA LYS A 120 -16.84 -3.14 -9.74
C LYS A 120 -17.72 -2.00 -9.24
N LEU A 121 -17.12 -1.09 -8.46
CA LEU A 121 -17.82 0.06 -7.86
C LEU A 121 -18.02 1.20 -8.87
N ASN A 122 -17.03 1.44 -9.73
CA ASN A 122 -17.10 2.41 -10.83
C ASN A 122 -16.62 1.80 -12.16
N PRO A 123 -17.52 1.14 -12.91
CA PRO A 123 -17.16 0.48 -14.18
C PRO A 123 -16.71 1.41 -15.31
N ARG A 124 -16.86 2.74 -15.14
CA ARG A 124 -16.51 3.75 -16.14
C ARG A 124 -15.16 4.42 -15.86
N ASP A 125 -14.48 4.06 -14.78
CA ASP A 125 -13.14 4.56 -14.49
C ASP A 125 -12.13 4.06 -15.54
N MET A 126 -11.69 4.98 -16.41
CA MET A 126 -10.77 4.64 -17.50
C MET A 126 -9.32 4.50 -17.00
N ASP A 127 -8.96 5.23 -15.95
CA ASP A 127 -7.62 5.15 -15.36
C ASP A 127 -7.45 3.81 -14.65
N ALA A 128 -8.46 3.35 -13.91
CA ALA A 128 -8.46 2.03 -13.29
C ALA A 128 -8.38 0.90 -14.33
N LYS A 129 -9.07 1.00 -15.48
CA LYS A 129 -8.94 0.01 -16.58
C LYS A 129 -7.53 -0.01 -17.15
N PHE A 130 -6.98 1.16 -17.44
CA PHE A 130 -5.63 1.25 -17.99
C PHE A 130 -4.59 0.68 -17.02
N ASN A 131 -4.66 1.06 -15.75
CA ASN A 131 -3.71 0.59 -14.74
C ASN A 131 -3.87 -0.90 -14.43
N LEU A 132 -5.09 -1.46 -14.51
CA LEU A 132 -5.32 -2.90 -14.39
C LEU A 132 -4.58 -3.67 -15.50
N GLU A 133 -4.70 -3.26 -16.75
CA GLU A 133 -4.01 -3.90 -17.87
C GLU A 133 -2.49 -3.75 -17.76
N LEU A 134 -2.02 -2.58 -17.33
CA LEU A 134 -0.61 -2.36 -17.05
C LEU A 134 -0.10 -3.29 -15.94
N ALA A 135 -0.83 -3.41 -14.84
CA ALA A 135 -0.48 -4.32 -13.73
C ALA A 135 -0.44 -5.78 -14.17
N ARG A 136 -1.40 -6.23 -15.00
CA ARG A 136 -1.41 -7.59 -15.60
C ARG A 136 -0.19 -7.84 -16.46
N LYS A 137 0.19 -6.88 -17.31
CA LYS A 137 1.39 -6.96 -18.14
C LYS A 137 2.64 -7.08 -17.28
N MET A 138 2.79 -6.22 -16.27
CA MET A 138 3.95 -6.24 -15.38
C MET A 138 4.03 -7.55 -14.57
N LEU A 139 2.91 -8.09 -14.11
CA LEU A 139 2.88 -9.39 -13.44
C LEU A 139 3.37 -10.51 -14.37
N LYS A 140 2.90 -10.54 -15.62
CA LYS A 140 3.34 -11.53 -16.61
C LYS A 140 4.84 -11.42 -16.89
N GLU A 141 5.36 -10.21 -17.04
CA GLU A 141 6.79 -9.97 -17.23
C GLU A 141 7.60 -10.42 -16.02
N GLN A 142 7.15 -10.10 -14.80
CA GLN A 142 7.80 -10.54 -13.56
C GLN A 142 7.86 -12.07 -13.45
N MET A 143 6.75 -12.77 -13.75
CA MET A 143 6.72 -14.23 -13.73
C MET A 143 7.65 -14.84 -14.80
N SER A 144 7.67 -14.26 -16.00
CA SER A 144 8.55 -14.72 -17.08
C SER A 144 10.04 -14.55 -16.73
N GLN A 145 10.40 -13.42 -16.10
CA GLN A 145 11.76 -13.19 -15.62
C GLN A 145 12.16 -14.17 -14.52
N GLN A 146 11.24 -14.49 -13.59
CA GLN A 146 11.49 -15.48 -12.55
C GLN A 146 11.74 -16.88 -13.13
N GLN A 147 10.94 -17.30 -14.12
CA GLN A 147 11.14 -18.58 -14.82
C GLN A 147 12.49 -18.63 -15.54
N ASN A 148 12.83 -17.58 -16.29
CA ASN A 148 14.13 -17.51 -16.99
C ASN A 148 15.31 -17.58 -16.02
N ASN A 149 15.23 -16.90 -14.87
CA ASN A 149 16.27 -16.93 -13.85
C ASN A 149 16.40 -18.33 -13.21
N GLN A 150 15.29 -19.02 -12.97
CA GLN A 150 15.30 -20.40 -12.47
C GLN A 150 15.93 -21.36 -13.47
N GLN A 151 15.56 -21.25 -14.75
CA GLN A 151 16.14 -22.09 -15.81
C GLN A 151 17.66 -21.88 -15.91
N GLN A 152 18.12 -20.63 -15.91
CA GLN A 152 19.55 -20.32 -15.96
C GLN A 152 20.31 -20.87 -14.74
N GLN A 153 19.70 -20.88 -13.56
CA GLN A 153 20.30 -21.47 -12.36
C GLN A 153 20.41 -23.00 -12.48
N GLN A 154 19.37 -23.66 -12.99
CA GLN A 154 19.37 -25.10 -13.24
C GLN A 154 20.44 -25.48 -14.27
N ASP A 155 20.52 -24.76 -15.38
CA ASP A 155 21.51 -25.01 -16.44
C ASP A 155 22.94 -24.84 -15.91
N LYS A 156 23.19 -23.84 -15.06
CA LYS A 156 24.49 -23.63 -14.40
C LYS A 156 24.84 -24.79 -13.46
N GLN A 157 23.88 -25.27 -12.66
CA GLN A 157 24.09 -26.40 -11.76
C GLN A 157 24.37 -27.69 -12.54
N GLN A 158 23.63 -27.95 -13.62
CA GLN A 158 23.87 -29.11 -14.48
C GLN A 158 25.27 -29.07 -15.11
N LYS A 159 25.71 -27.91 -15.62
CA LYS A 159 27.07 -27.76 -16.16
C LYS A 159 28.15 -27.99 -15.13
N GLN A 160 27.97 -27.50 -13.90
CA GLN A 160 28.92 -27.74 -12.80
C GLN A 160 28.98 -29.23 -12.43
N GLN A 161 27.84 -29.91 -12.36
CA GLN A 161 27.80 -31.35 -12.09
C GLN A 161 28.49 -32.16 -13.19
N GLN A 162 28.26 -31.81 -14.47
CA GLN A 162 28.94 -32.47 -15.59
C GLN A 162 30.45 -32.27 -15.55
N GLN A 163 30.92 -31.05 -15.26
CA GLN A 163 32.36 -30.77 -15.11
C GLN A 163 32.97 -31.57 -13.95
N GLN A 164 32.28 -31.66 -12.82
CA GLN A 164 32.74 -32.43 -11.68
C GLN A 164 32.77 -33.93 -11.96
N GLN A 165 31.78 -34.47 -12.68
CA GLN A 165 31.78 -35.86 -13.12
C GLN A 165 32.94 -36.16 -14.07
N GLN A 166 33.20 -35.28 -15.04
CA GLN A 166 34.34 -35.43 -15.96
C GLN A 166 35.68 -35.39 -15.20
N GLN A 167 35.82 -34.47 -14.25
CA GLN A 167 37.04 -34.38 -13.44
C GLN A 167 37.24 -35.62 -12.56
N ASN A 168 36.16 -36.15 -11.97
CA ASN A 168 36.21 -37.40 -11.19
C ASN A 168 36.61 -38.60 -12.05
N GLN A 169 36.07 -38.71 -13.27
CA GLN A 169 36.42 -39.78 -14.21
C GLN A 169 37.89 -39.69 -14.63
N GLN A 170 38.40 -38.50 -14.94
CA GLN A 170 39.83 -38.28 -15.24
C GLN A 170 40.73 -38.65 -14.07
N ASN A 171 40.37 -38.24 -12.85
CA ASN A 171 41.13 -38.57 -11.66
C ASN A 171 41.17 -40.08 -11.39
N GLN A 172 40.09 -40.80 -11.69
CA GLN A 172 40.03 -42.26 -11.54
C GLN A 172 40.91 -42.96 -12.57
N GLN A 173 40.82 -42.57 -13.85
CA GLN A 173 41.68 -43.10 -14.91
C GLN A 173 43.18 -42.90 -14.63
N ASN A 174 43.56 -41.73 -14.10
CA ASN A 174 44.96 -41.45 -13.75
C ASN A 174 45.47 -42.34 -12.61
N LYS A 175 44.62 -42.69 -11.62
CA LYS A 175 44.98 -43.62 -10.54
C LYS A 175 45.16 -45.04 -11.08
N ASP A 176 44.22 -45.51 -11.89
CA ASP A 176 44.28 -46.86 -12.48
C ASP A 176 45.53 -47.06 -13.35
N GLN A 177 46.02 -46.00 -14.01
CA GLN A 177 47.28 -46.03 -14.77
C GLN A 177 48.53 -46.06 -13.89
N GLN A 178 48.50 -45.41 -12.72
CA GLN A 178 49.62 -45.42 -11.77
C GLN A 178 49.76 -46.79 -11.09
N ASP A 179 48.65 -47.46 -10.79
CA ASP A 179 48.66 -48.78 -10.14
C ASP A 179 49.11 -49.93 -11.08
N GLN A 180 49.23 -49.67 -12.39
CA GLN A 180 49.67 -50.64 -13.40
C GLN A 180 51.16 -50.54 -13.77
N GLN A 181 51.92 -49.59 -13.19
CA GLN A 181 53.36 -49.40 -13.40
C GLN A 181 54.16 -49.91 -12.20
#